data_AF-C3MH45-F1
#
_entry.id   AF-C3MH45-F1
#
_cell.length_a   1.000
_cell.length_b   1.000
_cell.length_c   1.000
_cell.angle_alpha   90.00
_cell.angle_beta   90.00
_cell.angle_gamma   90.00
#
_symmetry.space_group_name_H-M   'P 1'
#
loop_
_entity.id
_entity.type
_entity.pdbx_description
1 polymer ?
#
loop_
_entity_poly.entity_id
_entity_poly.type
_entity_poly.pdbx_seq_one_letter_code
_entity_poly.pdbx_strand_id
1 'polypeptide(L)' 'MNYLVVLIPTALAMGAVGLLAFFWSLRSGQYDDLDGAAERILLDDEDEMPLAGRGRQQRTERPAGSGVSGDKSMVS' A
#
# COMPACT_ATOMS: atom_id res chain seq x y z
N MET A 1 -23.35 34.56 41.47
CA MET A 1 -22.68 34.84 40.18
C MET A 1 -23.10 33.78 39.16
N ASN A 2 -23.41 34.17 37.92
CA ASN A 2 -23.99 33.28 36.92
C ASN A 2 -22.90 32.63 36.05
N TYR A 3 -22.57 31.37 36.34
CA TYR A 3 -21.53 30.60 35.62
C TYR A 3 -21.80 30.45 34.12
N LEU A 4 -23.07 30.56 33.69
CA LEU A 4 -23.46 30.50 32.28
C LEU A 4 -22.76 31.58 31.45
N VAL A 5 -22.48 32.75 32.03
CA VAL A 5 -21.80 33.86 31.34
C VAL A 5 -20.37 33.49 30.92
N VAL A 6 -19.72 32.57 31.63
CA VAL A 6 -18.38 32.07 31.28
C VAL A 6 -18.47 30.81 30.44
N LEU A 7 -19.34 29.87 30.80
CA LEU A 7 -19.44 28.57 30.14
C LEU A 7 -19.89 28.65 28.68
N ILE A 8 -20.84 29.54 28.36
CA ILE A 8 -21.35 29.70 26.99
C ILE A 8 -20.24 30.15 26.02
N PRO A 9 -19.51 31.25 26.26
CA PRO A 9 -18.44 31.66 25.36
C PRO A 9 -17.29 30.66 25.31
N THR A 10 -16.94 30.00 26.42
CA THR A 10 -15.89 28.97 26.41
C THR A 10 -16.29 27.77 25.55
N ALA A 11 -17.53 27.28 25.66
CA ALA A 11 -18.02 26.18 24.83
C ALA A 11 -18.04 26.54 23.34
N LEU A 12 -18.51 27.76 23.01
CA LEU A 12 -18.49 28.26 21.63
C LEU A 12 -17.06 28.39 21.08
N ALA A 13 -16.13 28.90 21.88
CA ALA A 13 -14.72 28.99 21.48
C ALA A 13 -14.11 27.61 21.22
N MET A 14 -14.36 26.64 22.10
CA MET A 14 -13.91 25.26 21.90
C MET A 14 -14.52 24.63 20.64
N GLY A 15 -15.82 24.84 20.41
CA GLY A 15 -16.49 24.40 19.18
C GLY A 15 -15.90 25.03 17.93
N ALA A 16 -15.65 26.34 17.94
CA ALA A 16 -15.05 27.06 16.82
C ALA A 16 -13.63 26.59 16.50
N VAL A 17 -12.79 26.36 17.53
CA VAL A 17 -11.45 25.79 17.36
C VAL A 17 -11.52 24.40 16.71
N GLY A 18 -12.43 23.54 17.18
CA GLY A 18 -12.65 22.23 16.58
C GLY A 18 -13.10 22.32 15.12
N LEU A 19 -14.00 23.25 14.80
CA LEU A 19 -14.48 23.47 13.43
C LEU A 19 -13.37 23.95 12.50
N LEU A 20 -12.54 24.89 12.95
CA LEU A 20 -11.38 25.38 12.19
C LEU A 20 -10.35 24.26 11.96
N ALA A 21 -10.07 23.45 12.98
CA ALA A 21 -9.18 22.30 12.85
C ALA A 21 -9.73 21.26 11.86
N PHE A 22 -11.04 21.01 11.88
CA PHE A 22 -11.72 20.13 10.94
C PHE A 22 -11.60 20.62 9.49
N PHE A 23 -11.90 21.90 9.22
CA PHE A 23 -11.73 22.47 7.89
C PHE A 23 -10.27 22.50 7.43
N TRP A 24 -9.33 22.73 8.35
CA TRP A 24 -7.90 22.64 8.05
C TRP A 24 -7.49 21.20 7.66
N SER A 25 -8.01 20.19 8.37
CA SER A 25 -7.78 18.78 8.03
C SER A 25 -8.28 18.44 6.62
N LEU A 26 -9.51 18.85 6.27
CA LEU A 26 -10.07 18.66 4.92
C LEU A 26 -9.22 19.36 3.85
N ARG A 27 -8.76 20.58 4.11
CA ARG A 27 -7.92 21.36 3.19
C ARG A 27 -6.52 20.77 3.02
N SER A 28 -6.02 20.00 3.98
CA SER A 28 -4.67 19.45 3.98
C SER A 28 -4.44 18.32 2.97
N GLY A 29 -5.51 17.82 2.31
CA GLY A 29 -5.39 16.76 1.30
C GLY A 29 -5.10 15.37 1.86
N GLN A 30 -5.04 15.21 3.19
CA GLN A 30 -4.83 13.92 3.86
C GLN A 30 -5.95 12.88 3.62
N TYR A 31 -7.09 13.31 3.07
CA TYR A 31 -8.19 12.42 2.70
C TYR A 31 -7.99 11.76 1.33
N ASP A 32 -7.16 12.33 0.45
CA ASP A 32 -6.91 11.80 -0.90
C ASP A 32 -6.20 10.43 -0.85
N ASP A 33 -5.35 10.21 0.18
CA ASP A 33 -4.70 8.91 0.44
C ASP A 33 -5.68 7.85 0.98
N LEU A 34 -6.70 8.28 1.73
CA LEU A 34 -7.78 7.39 2.20
C LEU A 34 -8.75 7.03 1.07
N ASP A 35 -9.07 7.97 0.19
CA ASP A 35 -9.91 7.72 -1.00
C ASP A 35 -9.24 6.69 -1.94
N GLY A 36 -7.92 6.78 -2.16
CA GLY A 36 -7.17 5.77 -2.92
C GLY A 36 -7.12 4.39 -2.25
N ALA A 37 -7.07 4.32 -0.91
CA ALA A 37 -7.16 3.06 -0.17
C ALA A 37 -8.58 2.46 -0.17
N ALA A 38 -9.61 3.30 -0.14
CA ALA A 38 -11.02 2.91 -0.23
C ALA A 38 -11.36 2.33 -1.61
N GLU A 39 -10.87 2.96 -2.68
CA GLU A 39 -11.02 2.47 -4.06
C GLU A 39 -10.42 1.06 -4.21
N ARG A 40 -9.24 0.84 -3.64
CA ARG A 40 -8.59 -0.46 -3.67
C ARG A 40 -9.36 -1.54 -2.92
N ILE A 41 -9.93 -1.27 -1.74
CA ILE A 41 -10.66 -2.30 -0.99
C ILE A 41 -12.05 -2.60 -1.57
N LEU A 42 -12.65 -1.65 -2.30
CA LEU A 42 -13.92 -1.86 -3.00
C LEU A 42 -13.72 -2.61 -4.34
N LEU A 43 -12.58 -2.44 -5.01
CA LEU A 43 -12.27 -3.08 -6.30
C LEU A 43 -11.41 -4.35 -6.18
N ASP A 44 -10.60 -4.53 -5.13
CA ASP A 44 -9.75 -5.73 -4.93
C ASP A 44 -10.60 -7.00 -4.79
N ASP A 45 -11.87 -6.91 -4.38
CA ASP A 45 -12.79 -8.05 -4.29
C ASP A 45 -13.22 -8.58 -5.69
N GLU A 46 -13.07 -7.78 -6.76
CA GLU A 46 -13.46 -8.15 -8.13
C GLU A 46 -12.26 -8.51 -9.04
N ASP A 47 -11.03 -8.10 -8.68
CA ASP A 47 -9.83 -8.23 -9.55
C ASP A 47 -8.73 -9.19 -9.05
N GLU A 48 -8.92 -9.93 -7.95
CA GLU A 48 -8.06 -11.08 -7.63
C GLU A 48 -8.41 -12.31 -8.49
N MET A 49 -8.17 -12.21 -9.81
CA MET A 49 -7.75 -13.37 -10.60
C MET A 49 -6.22 -13.43 -10.56
N PRO A 50 -5.61 -14.42 -9.88
CA PRO A 50 -4.19 -14.68 -10.03
C PRO A 50 -3.95 -15.24 -11.43
N LEU A 51 -3.76 -14.38 -12.44
CA LEU A 51 -3.00 -14.74 -13.63
C LEU A 51 -1.50 -14.80 -13.31
N ALA A 52 -1.13 -15.43 -12.19
CA ALA A 52 0.23 -15.89 -11.91
C ALA A 52 0.48 -17.24 -12.62
N GLY A 53 0.13 -17.29 -13.91
CA GLY A 53 0.33 -18.42 -14.81
C GLY A 53 1.52 -18.25 -15.76
N ARG A 54 2.53 -17.43 -15.42
CA ARG A 54 3.72 -17.22 -16.28
C ARG A 54 5.07 -17.32 -15.55
N GLY A 55 5.19 -18.28 -14.64
CA GLY A 55 6.48 -18.85 -14.24
C GLY A 55 7.04 -19.89 -15.22
N ARG A 56 6.37 -20.16 -16.34
CA ARG A 56 6.70 -21.28 -17.26
C ARG A 56 7.58 -20.91 -18.47
N GLN A 57 8.25 -19.76 -18.47
CA GLN A 57 9.15 -19.35 -19.58
C GLN A 57 10.66 -19.52 -19.30
N GLN A 58 11.06 -20.11 -18.17
CA GLN A 58 12.45 -20.63 -18.02
C GLN A 58 12.57 -22.12 -18.41
N ARG A 59 11.62 -22.66 -19.18
CA ARG A 59 11.69 -24.01 -19.76
C ARG A 59 11.88 -23.96 -21.27
N THR A 60 12.91 -23.25 -21.71
CA THR A 60 13.46 -23.23 -23.08
C THR A 60 14.83 -22.59 -22.93
N GLU A 61 15.99 -23.17 -23.20
CA GLU A 61 16.42 -24.48 -23.67
C GLU A 61 17.91 -24.57 -23.26
N ARG A 62 18.33 -25.62 -22.54
CA ARG A 62 19.63 -26.26 -22.80
C ARG A 62 19.58 -27.69 -22.29
N PRO A 63 19.58 -28.69 -23.19
CA PRO A 63 19.51 -30.09 -22.80
C PRO A 63 20.81 -30.50 -22.12
N ALA A 64 20.67 -31.45 -21.19
CA ALA A 64 21.75 -32.14 -20.52
C ALA A 64 22.73 -32.73 -21.55
N GLY A 65 23.95 -32.18 -21.56
CA GLY A 65 25.10 -32.73 -22.26
C GLY A 65 26.07 -33.31 -21.25
N SER A 66 25.85 -34.57 -20.90
CA SER A 66 26.86 -35.45 -20.33
C SER A 66 28.04 -35.56 -21.30
N GLY A 67 29.24 -35.17 -20.84
CA GLY A 67 30.48 -35.34 -21.57
C GLY A 67 31.61 -35.50 -20.56
N VAL A 68 31.86 -36.75 -20.19
CA VAL A 68 33.03 -37.21 -19.45
C VAL A 68 34.29 -36.64 -20.11
N SER A 69 34.96 -35.70 -19.44
CA SER A 69 36.31 -35.31 -19.82
C SER A 69 37.25 -36.39 -19.29
N GLY A 70 37.49 -37.39 -20.14
CA GLY A 70 38.64 -38.24 -20.01
C GLY A 70 39.88 -37.41 -20.33
N ASP A 71 40.59 -36.98 -19.30
CA ASP A 71 42.03 -36.77 -19.39
C ASP A 71 42.73 -37.85 -18.57
N LYS A 72 42.85 -39.01 -19.22
CA LYS A 72 43.89 -39.98 -18.93
C LYS A 72 44.93 -39.82 -20.04
N SER A 73 45.68 -38.73 -19.99
CA SER A 73 46.95 -38.59 -20.67
C SER A 73 47.94 -37.97 -19.68
N MET A 74 48.78 -38.81 -19.08
CA MET A 74 50.15 -38.96 -19.55
C MET A 74 51.06 -37.88 -18.98
N VAL A 75 51.42 -38.03 -17.69
CA VAL A 75 52.70 -37.55 -17.20
C VAL A 75 53.29 -38.68 -16.35
N SER A 76 54.24 -39.38 -16.97
CA SER A 76 55.23 -40.25 -16.35
C SER A 76 56.13 -39.47 -15.39
#